data_AF-E6ZPG0-F1
#
_entry.id   AF-E6ZPG0-F1
#
_cell.length_a   1.000
_cell.length_b   1.000
_cell.length_c   1.000
_cell.angle_alpha   90.00
_cell.angle_beta   90.00
_cell.angle_gamma   90.00
#
_symmetry.space_group_name_H-M   'P 1'
#
loop_
_entity.id
_entity.type
_entity.pdbx_description
1 polymer ?
#
loop_
_entity_poly.entity_id
_entity_poly.type
_entity_poly.pdbx_seq_one_letter_code
_entity_poly.pdbx_strand_id
1 'polypeptide(L)'
;MAFPRALLLSALLGSAAVTLAAPVFIPCEVNTKQWGSITYEGIPLSLGEDGSVEVGGVPINFAVATCQTTQTDRYDSQSKGYLVNANDPSKCLTASSLDQSDATFSLQECQFNGAQMAGDVHPEQSFAWDFDSNGNLANAYLNGANSNAVNSTQPPLYTIKAQNDRYSFDGSRGKLLVDYTPNLTSLPTPIQIPQNQLPVTATQPPPALECSSHTSGQIIFNNQTSSANQYKGPINGKWEAQADETTKFVFEECDYSAAGPKNDNNAVYGRIRPATDLQDSKFQCYELTSTNYDWVNGVELDGCGYSTFNFADDPDQPLVVPRWNKISDAIEWVIFQNGTQLDHAYAYTQLDFDTEFGVTQYVWDAHGIGFAFVDADNQNLTKYPPGLVTFNADS
;
A
#
# COMPACT_ATOMS: atom_id res chain seq x y z
N MET A 1 -63.75 29.70 -41.37
CA MET A 1 -62.40 29.11 -41.21
C MET A 1 -61.70 29.81 -40.05
N ALA A 2 -61.77 29.24 -38.85
CA ALA A 2 -61.26 29.85 -37.60
C ALA A 2 -60.49 28.83 -36.73
N PHE A 3 -59.78 27.89 -37.38
CA PHE A 3 -59.12 26.77 -36.70
C PHE A 3 -57.59 26.79 -36.62
N PRO A 4 -56.80 27.65 -37.32
CA PRO A 4 -55.35 27.67 -37.11
C PRO A 4 -54.89 28.58 -35.95
N ARG A 5 -55.70 29.56 -35.53
CA ARG A 5 -55.29 30.55 -34.51
C ARG A 5 -55.55 30.10 -33.06
N ALA A 6 -56.50 29.20 -32.84
CA ALA A 6 -56.79 28.67 -31.50
C ALA A 6 -55.75 27.65 -31.02
N LEU A 7 -55.14 26.88 -31.94
CA LEU A 7 -54.10 25.89 -31.64
C LEU A 7 -52.77 26.53 -31.23
N LEU A 8 -52.42 27.70 -31.78
CA LEU A 8 -51.21 28.42 -31.36
C LEU A 8 -51.34 29.03 -29.96
N LEU A 9 -52.54 29.48 -29.58
CA LEU A 9 -52.77 30.11 -28.27
C LEU A 9 -52.86 29.09 -27.12
N SER A 10 -53.40 27.89 -27.36
CA SER A 10 -53.39 26.80 -26.38
C SER A 10 -52.00 26.18 -26.19
N ALA A 11 -51.15 26.19 -27.23
CA ALA A 11 -49.74 25.81 -27.11
C ALA A 11 -48.91 26.82 -26.31
N LEU A 12 -49.18 28.13 -26.43
CA LEU A 12 -48.50 29.17 -25.64
C LEU A 12 -48.98 29.23 -24.17
N LEU A 13 -50.26 28.99 -23.91
CA LEU A 13 -50.78 28.96 -22.53
C LEU A 13 -50.46 27.65 -21.81
N GLY A 14 -50.34 26.53 -22.53
CA GLY A 14 -49.82 25.27 -22.00
C GLY A 14 -48.34 25.33 -21.63
N SER A 15 -47.54 26.16 -22.29
CA SER A 15 -46.11 26.34 -21.99
C SER A 15 -45.85 27.36 -20.86
N ALA A 16 -46.79 28.25 -20.55
CA ALA A 16 -46.70 29.17 -19.41
C ALA A 16 -47.22 28.56 -18.08
N ALA A 17 -48.05 27.52 -18.13
CA ALA A 17 -48.51 26.82 -16.92
C ALA A 17 -47.56 25.71 -16.45
N VAL A 18 -46.62 25.26 -17.30
CA VAL A 18 -45.63 24.21 -16.98
C VAL A 18 -44.33 24.80 -16.43
N THR A 19 -44.13 26.12 -16.47
CA THR A 19 -42.96 26.79 -15.86
C THR A 19 -43.07 26.99 -14.34
N LEU A 20 -44.19 26.63 -13.71
CA LEU A 20 -44.39 26.75 -12.26
C LEU A 20 -44.40 25.41 -11.50
N ALA A 21 -44.03 24.32 -12.16
CA ALA A 21 -43.68 23.06 -11.52
C ALA A 21 -42.48 22.43 -12.24
N ALA A 22 -41.42 23.21 -12.47
CA ALA A 22 -40.13 22.61 -12.74
C ALA A 22 -39.74 21.78 -11.50
N PRO A 23 -39.48 20.47 -11.61
CA PRO A 23 -38.91 19.73 -10.50
C PRO A 23 -37.64 20.46 -10.07
N VAL A 24 -37.47 20.65 -8.76
CA VAL A 24 -36.26 21.27 -8.23
C VAL A 24 -35.11 20.32 -8.53
N PHE A 25 -34.33 20.66 -9.55
CA PHE A 25 -33.17 19.90 -9.99
C PHE A 25 -32.03 20.11 -9.00
N ILE A 26 -31.51 19.02 -8.42
CA ILE A 26 -30.33 19.05 -7.55
C ILE A 26 -29.14 18.62 -8.43
N PRO A 27 -28.23 19.53 -8.81
CA PRO A 27 -26.98 19.14 -9.49
C PRO A 27 -26.14 18.28 -8.55
N CYS A 28 -25.33 17.38 -9.09
CA CYS A 28 -24.36 16.65 -8.26
C CYS A 28 -23.50 17.64 -7.48
N GLU A 29 -23.51 17.52 -6.16
CA GLU A 29 -22.77 18.41 -5.27
C GLU A 29 -21.36 17.83 -5.07
N VAL A 30 -20.37 18.45 -5.73
CA VAL A 30 -18.95 18.11 -5.53
C VAL A 30 -18.47 18.72 -4.22
N ASN A 31 -18.14 17.87 -3.25
CA ASN A 31 -17.66 18.32 -1.95
C ASN A 31 -16.12 18.41 -1.94
N THR A 32 -15.56 19.41 -2.61
CA THR A 32 -14.10 19.61 -2.71
C THR A 32 -13.42 20.01 -1.40
N LYS A 33 -14.19 20.30 -0.34
CA LYS A 33 -13.64 20.60 0.99
C LYS A 33 -13.33 19.33 1.79
N GLN A 34 -13.77 18.18 1.28
CA GLN A 34 -13.70 16.88 1.92
C GLN A 34 -13.09 15.90 0.93
N TRP A 35 -11.79 15.66 1.07
CA TRP A 35 -11.02 14.76 0.21
C TRP A 35 -10.02 13.94 1.01
N GLY A 36 -9.72 12.75 0.50
CA GLY A 36 -8.69 11.88 1.07
C GLY A 36 -8.37 10.73 0.14
N SER A 37 -7.43 9.89 0.57
CA SER A 37 -7.11 8.67 -0.17
C SER A 37 -8.27 7.69 -0.05
N ILE A 38 -8.69 7.17 -1.20
CA ILE A 38 -9.60 6.05 -1.30
C ILE A 38 -8.79 4.76 -1.26
N THR A 39 -9.26 3.74 -0.55
CA THR A 39 -8.53 2.48 -0.37
C THR A 39 -9.32 1.27 -0.84
N TYR A 40 -8.64 0.25 -1.38
CA TYR A 40 -9.18 -1.09 -1.61
C TYR A 40 -8.48 -2.07 -0.67
N GLU A 41 -9.24 -2.77 0.18
CA GLU A 41 -8.70 -3.66 1.24
C GLU A 41 -7.66 -2.95 2.14
N GLY A 42 -7.86 -1.66 2.43
CA GLY A 42 -6.95 -0.83 3.23
C GLY A 42 -5.72 -0.29 2.48
N ILE A 43 -5.56 -0.59 1.20
CA ILE A 43 -4.43 -0.15 0.37
C ILE A 43 -4.88 1.07 -0.47
N PRO A 44 -4.12 2.19 -0.48
CA PRO A 44 -4.50 3.38 -1.24
C PRO A 44 -4.51 3.12 -2.75
N LEU A 45 -5.40 3.82 -3.45
CA LEU A 45 -5.37 3.86 -4.92
C LEU A 45 -4.35 4.90 -5.41
N SER A 46 -3.66 4.58 -6.51
CA SER A 46 -2.68 5.44 -7.18
C SER A 46 -2.93 5.54 -8.69
N LEU A 47 -2.12 6.32 -9.41
CA LEU A 47 -2.13 6.39 -10.87
C LEU A 47 -0.85 5.74 -11.41
N GLY A 48 -1.00 4.67 -12.19
CA GLY A 48 0.10 4.00 -12.87
C GLY A 48 0.62 4.79 -14.08
N GLU A 49 1.79 4.40 -14.58
CA GLU A 49 2.47 5.09 -15.70
C GLU A 49 1.62 5.12 -17.00
N ASP A 50 0.79 4.10 -17.21
CA ASP A 50 -0.08 4.00 -18.37
C ASP A 50 -1.42 4.73 -18.19
N GLY A 51 -1.60 5.43 -17.06
CA GLY A 51 -2.81 6.18 -16.71
C GLY A 51 -3.95 5.33 -16.15
N SER A 52 -3.73 4.02 -15.93
CA SER A 52 -4.64 3.17 -15.17
C SER A 52 -4.56 3.49 -13.68
N VAL A 53 -5.65 3.31 -12.96
CA VAL A 53 -5.65 3.36 -11.50
C VAL A 53 -5.16 2.02 -10.95
N GLU A 54 -4.23 2.08 -10.01
CA GLU A 54 -3.61 0.90 -9.39
C GLU A 54 -3.94 0.81 -7.90
N VAL A 55 -3.80 -0.39 -7.33
CA VAL A 55 -3.97 -0.67 -5.90
C VAL A 55 -2.58 -0.68 -5.27
N GLY A 56 -2.21 0.36 -4.51
CA GLY A 56 -0.86 0.58 -3.99
C GLY A 56 -0.12 1.67 -4.77
N GLY A 57 1.02 2.14 -4.27
CA GLY A 57 1.77 3.26 -4.84
C GLY A 57 1.42 4.63 -4.22
N VAL A 58 1.80 5.72 -4.90
CA VAL A 58 1.59 7.09 -4.40
C VAL A 58 0.09 7.44 -4.40
N PRO A 59 -0.52 7.71 -3.24
CA PRO A 59 -1.97 7.92 -3.17
C PRO A 59 -2.46 9.09 -4.01
N ILE A 60 -3.53 8.86 -4.77
CA ILE A 60 -4.34 9.94 -5.35
C ILE A 60 -5.49 10.27 -4.40
N ASN A 61 -5.74 11.57 -4.24
CA ASN A 61 -6.81 12.06 -3.37
C ASN A 61 -8.10 12.22 -4.16
N PHE A 62 -9.20 11.77 -3.56
CA PHE A 62 -10.52 11.90 -4.15
C PHE A 62 -11.45 12.70 -3.24
N ALA A 63 -12.30 13.49 -3.87
CA ALA A 63 -13.53 14.03 -3.31
C ALA A 63 -14.73 13.24 -3.83
N VAL A 64 -15.88 13.36 -3.16
CA VAL A 64 -17.14 12.77 -3.63
C VAL A 64 -18.02 13.85 -4.27
N ALA A 65 -18.68 13.49 -5.37
CA ALA A 65 -19.78 14.27 -5.93
C ALA A 65 -21.09 13.53 -5.74
N THR A 66 -21.95 14.03 -4.85
CA THR A 66 -23.21 13.36 -4.49
C THR A 66 -24.34 13.84 -5.39
N CYS A 67 -24.96 12.93 -6.14
CA CYS A 67 -26.05 13.25 -7.07
C CYS A 67 -27.42 12.91 -6.48
N GLN A 68 -27.50 11.82 -5.74
CA GLN A 68 -28.72 11.38 -5.08
C GLN A 68 -28.37 10.80 -3.72
N THR A 69 -29.21 11.05 -2.73
CA THR A 69 -29.15 10.39 -1.42
C THR A 69 -30.53 9.86 -1.10
N THR A 70 -30.60 8.58 -0.78
CA THR A 70 -31.84 7.91 -0.35
C THR A 70 -31.66 7.44 1.08
N GLN A 71 -32.57 7.85 1.96
CA GLN A 71 -32.57 7.39 3.33
C GLN A 71 -33.07 5.93 3.38
N THR A 72 -32.26 5.03 3.91
CA THR A 72 -32.57 3.60 4.00
C THR A 72 -33.08 3.22 5.39
N ASP A 73 -32.59 3.89 6.44
CA ASP A 73 -33.13 3.83 7.82
C ASP A 73 -32.91 5.18 8.54
N ARG A 74 -33.29 5.28 9.83
CA ARG A 74 -33.18 6.49 10.65
C ARG A 74 -31.75 7.04 10.75
N TYR A 75 -30.74 6.18 10.66
CA TYR A 75 -29.32 6.51 10.80
C TYR A 75 -28.48 6.20 9.56
N ASP A 76 -29.08 5.53 8.57
CA ASP A 76 -28.39 5.03 7.38
C ASP A 76 -28.95 5.69 6.13
N SER A 77 -28.04 6.13 5.27
CA SER A 77 -28.38 6.63 3.95
C SER A 77 -27.44 6.02 2.92
N GLN A 78 -27.99 5.81 1.74
CA GLN A 78 -27.23 5.44 0.57
C GLN A 78 -27.15 6.62 -0.38
N SER A 79 -25.94 6.99 -0.75
CA SER A 79 -25.67 8.01 -1.74
C SER A 79 -25.19 7.39 -3.04
N LYS A 80 -25.49 8.07 -4.14
CA LYS A 80 -25.05 7.73 -5.49
C LYS A 80 -24.38 8.93 -6.12
N GLY A 81 -23.28 8.70 -6.83
CA GLY A 81 -22.51 9.79 -7.42
C GLY A 81 -21.17 9.36 -7.99
N TYR A 82 -20.24 10.30 -8.01
CA TYR A 82 -18.93 10.17 -8.65
C TYR A 82 -17.79 10.28 -7.63
N LEU A 83 -16.70 9.56 -7.89
CA LEU A 83 -15.42 9.73 -7.21
C LEU A 83 -14.54 10.65 -8.05
N VAL A 84 -14.33 11.87 -7.56
CA VAL A 84 -13.71 12.99 -8.29
C VAL A 84 -12.28 13.17 -7.82
N ASN A 85 -11.32 13.35 -8.72
CA ASN A 85 -9.94 13.68 -8.33
C ASN A 85 -9.92 15.05 -7.62
N ALA A 86 -9.39 15.09 -6.40
CA ALA A 86 -9.36 16.31 -5.59
C ALA A 86 -8.44 17.40 -6.18
N ASN A 87 -7.37 16.98 -6.87
CA ASN A 87 -6.40 17.89 -7.49
C ASN A 87 -6.87 18.42 -8.86
N ASP A 88 -7.71 17.65 -9.55
CA ASP A 88 -8.36 18.05 -10.80
C ASP A 88 -9.83 17.63 -10.77
N PRO A 89 -10.72 18.48 -10.24
CA PRO A 89 -12.14 18.16 -10.10
C PRO A 89 -12.90 17.97 -11.41
N SER A 90 -12.25 18.18 -12.56
CA SER A 90 -12.80 17.82 -13.87
C SER A 90 -12.66 16.32 -14.17
N LYS A 91 -11.87 15.57 -13.38
CA LYS A 91 -11.58 14.16 -13.61
C LYS A 91 -12.27 13.24 -12.60
N CYS A 92 -12.87 12.17 -13.09
CA CYS A 92 -13.59 11.17 -12.31
C CYS A 92 -13.00 9.77 -12.52
N LEU A 93 -13.04 8.95 -11.48
CA LEU A 93 -12.72 7.53 -11.57
C LEU A 93 -13.71 6.84 -12.52
N THR A 94 -13.18 6.25 -13.59
CA THR A 94 -13.97 5.74 -14.72
C THR A 94 -13.51 4.34 -15.10
N ALA A 95 -14.44 3.38 -15.11
CA ALA A 95 -14.21 2.06 -15.67
C ALA A 95 -14.13 2.12 -17.21
N SER A 96 -13.19 1.41 -17.81
CA SER A 96 -12.99 1.38 -19.27
C SER A 96 -14.12 0.67 -20.02
N SER A 97 -14.78 -0.29 -19.38
CA SER A 97 -15.97 -0.97 -19.89
C SER A 97 -16.73 -1.63 -18.73
N LEU A 98 -18.05 -1.73 -18.83
CA LEU A 98 -18.89 -2.47 -17.88
C LEU A 98 -19.25 -3.87 -18.37
N ASP A 99 -19.07 -4.17 -19.66
CA ASP A 99 -19.51 -5.44 -20.27
C ASP A 99 -18.36 -6.44 -20.45
N GLN A 100 -17.17 -6.13 -19.93
CA GLN A 100 -15.96 -6.95 -20.06
C GLN A 100 -15.46 -7.39 -18.69
N SER A 101 -14.81 -8.56 -18.65
CA SER A 101 -14.00 -8.95 -17.50
C SER A 101 -12.69 -8.17 -17.53
N ASP A 102 -12.11 -7.95 -16.34
CA ASP A 102 -10.82 -7.29 -16.15
C ASP A 102 -10.79 -5.86 -16.73
N ALA A 103 -11.92 -5.16 -16.71
CA ALA A 103 -11.97 -3.77 -17.15
C ALA A 103 -11.19 -2.88 -16.17
N THR A 104 -10.27 -2.08 -16.68
CA THR A 104 -9.42 -1.19 -15.87
C THR A 104 -10.13 0.09 -15.49
N PHE A 105 -9.70 0.72 -14.40
CA PHE A 105 -10.08 2.10 -14.08
C PHE A 105 -9.03 3.10 -14.57
N SER A 106 -9.47 4.32 -14.91
CA SER A 106 -8.61 5.47 -15.20
C SER A 106 -9.31 6.77 -14.78
N LEU A 107 -8.59 7.89 -14.80
CA LEU A 107 -9.16 9.23 -14.57
C LEU A 107 -9.57 9.86 -15.90
N GLN A 108 -10.89 9.98 -16.14
CA GLN A 108 -11.45 10.59 -17.36
C GLN A 108 -12.27 11.83 -17.01
N GLU A 109 -12.61 12.65 -18.02
CA GLU A 109 -13.52 13.79 -17.81
C GLU A 109 -14.80 13.34 -17.09
N CYS A 110 -15.16 14.03 -16.02
CA CYS A 110 -16.38 13.80 -15.28
C CYS A 110 -17.58 14.06 -16.17
N GLN A 111 -18.36 13.03 -16.42
CA GLN A 111 -19.60 13.12 -17.18
C GLN A 111 -20.75 13.37 -16.22
N PHE A 112 -20.71 14.50 -15.51
CA PHE A 112 -21.82 14.95 -14.69
C PHE A 112 -23.03 15.11 -15.61
N ASN A 113 -24.04 14.27 -15.43
CA ASN A 113 -25.22 14.31 -16.28
C ASN A 113 -26.00 15.59 -15.97
N GLY A 114 -25.85 16.60 -16.84
CA GLY A 114 -26.57 17.85 -16.74
C GLY A 114 -28.06 17.65 -17.07
N ALA A 115 -28.94 18.22 -16.25
CA ALA A 115 -30.35 18.63 -16.41
C ALA A 115 -31.38 17.78 -17.23
N GLN A 116 -31.01 16.78 -18.02
CA GLN A 116 -31.90 16.09 -18.97
C GLN A 116 -32.22 14.63 -18.59
N MET A 117 -31.50 14.05 -17.62
CA MET A 117 -31.77 12.70 -17.12
C MET A 117 -31.71 12.71 -15.60
N ALA A 118 -32.87 12.83 -14.96
CA ALA A 118 -32.96 12.72 -13.50
C ALA A 118 -32.57 11.29 -13.08
N GLY A 119 -31.48 11.15 -12.32
CA GLY A 119 -31.15 9.90 -11.62
C GLY A 119 -30.14 8.97 -12.30
N ASP A 120 -29.79 9.20 -13.56
CA ASP A 120 -28.75 8.41 -14.23
C ASP A 120 -27.42 9.16 -14.07
N VAL A 121 -26.50 8.59 -13.30
CA VAL A 121 -25.07 8.90 -13.34
C VAL A 121 -24.45 8.12 -14.50
N HIS A 122 -23.37 8.61 -15.11
CA HIS A 122 -22.75 7.86 -16.21
C HIS A 122 -22.32 6.47 -15.69
N PRO A 123 -22.79 5.36 -16.29
CA PRO A 123 -22.63 4.03 -15.69
C PRO A 123 -21.17 3.72 -15.31
N GLU A 124 -20.24 3.99 -16.20
CA GLU A 124 -18.79 3.75 -16.03
C GLU A 124 -18.17 4.57 -14.88
N GLN A 125 -18.84 5.62 -14.39
CA GLN A 125 -18.38 6.52 -13.33
C GLN A 125 -19.28 6.48 -12.08
N SER A 126 -20.27 5.57 -12.06
CA SER A 126 -21.35 5.51 -11.08
C SER A 126 -20.96 4.68 -9.87
N PHE A 127 -20.84 5.31 -8.71
CA PHE A 127 -20.63 4.63 -7.43
C PHE A 127 -21.83 4.82 -6.52
N ALA A 128 -22.15 3.78 -5.75
CA ALA A 128 -23.08 3.84 -4.63
C ALA A 128 -22.32 3.56 -3.34
N TRP A 129 -22.58 4.33 -2.30
CA TRP A 129 -21.95 4.13 -1.00
C TRP A 129 -22.94 4.34 0.14
N ASP A 130 -22.75 3.55 1.18
CA ASP A 130 -23.55 3.62 2.40
C ASP A 130 -22.78 4.41 3.45
N PHE A 131 -23.48 5.37 4.06
CA PHE A 131 -22.97 6.15 5.17
C PHE A 131 -23.48 5.56 6.49
N ASP A 132 -22.58 4.99 7.27
CA ASP A 132 -22.83 4.77 8.71
C ASP A 132 -22.53 6.08 9.44
N SER A 133 -23.51 6.59 10.19
CA SER A 133 -23.37 7.77 11.03
C SER A 133 -22.22 7.72 12.06
N ASN A 134 -21.68 6.52 12.37
CA ASN A 134 -20.58 6.31 13.31
C ASN A 134 -19.25 5.90 12.65
N GLY A 135 -19.23 5.71 11.33
CA GLY A 135 -18.06 5.23 10.59
C GLY A 135 -17.06 6.33 10.26
N ASN A 136 -15.76 6.00 10.23
CA ASN A 136 -14.74 6.89 9.66
C ASN A 136 -14.59 6.70 8.14
N LEU A 137 -15.07 5.57 7.61
CA LEU A 137 -15.00 5.16 6.22
C LEU A 137 -16.38 4.73 5.73
N ALA A 138 -16.75 5.10 4.51
CA ALA A 138 -17.92 4.63 3.79
C ALA A 138 -17.55 3.52 2.81
N ASN A 139 -18.38 2.48 2.71
CA ASN A 139 -18.20 1.39 1.75
C ASN A 139 -18.84 1.78 0.42
N ALA A 140 -18.04 1.81 -0.64
CA ALA A 140 -18.44 2.20 -1.98
C ALA A 140 -18.32 1.03 -2.97
N TYR A 141 -19.33 0.91 -3.82
CA TYR A 141 -19.47 -0.11 -4.83
C TYR A 141 -19.67 0.53 -6.19
N LEU A 142 -19.08 -0.03 -7.25
CA LEU A 142 -19.41 0.38 -8.60
C LEU A 142 -20.88 -0.02 -8.87
N ASN A 143 -21.71 0.99 -9.01
CA ASN A 143 -23.15 0.83 -9.17
C ASN A 143 -23.53 0.68 -10.65
N GLY A 144 -22.75 1.25 -11.56
CA GLY A 144 -22.97 1.12 -12.99
C GLY A 144 -24.36 1.58 -13.42
N ALA A 145 -24.99 0.80 -14.29
CA ALA A 145 -26.38 1.00 -14.72
C ALA A 145 -27.43 0.50 -13.70
N ASN A 146 -27.02 0.05 -12.50
CA ASN A 146 -27.96 -0.46 -11.50
C ASN A 146 -28.72 0.70 -10.83
N SER A 147 -30.03 0.74 -11.03
CA SER A 147 -30.90 1.73 -10.41
C SER A 147 -31.28 1.39 -8.97
N ASN A 148 -31.10 0.13 -8.53
CA ASN A 148 -31.48 -0.34 -7.20
C ASN A 148 -30.49 0.09 -6.12
N ALA A 149 -30.89 -0.08 -4.85
CA ALA A 149 -29.99 0.13 -3.74
C ALA A 149 -28.98 -1.02 -3.63
N VAL A 150 -27.72 -0.72 -3.35
CA VAL A 150 -26.70 -1.75 -3.09
C VAL A 150 -26.76 -2.19 -1.63
N ASN A 151 -27.07 -3.45 -1.35
CA ASN A 151 -27.08 -4.01 0.01
C ASN A 151 -26.99 -5.55 -0.03
N SER A 152 -27.01 -6.22 1.13
CA SER A 152 -26.90 -7.68 1.22
C SER A 152 -28.01 -8.46 0.52
N THR A 153 -29.19 -7.86 0.33
CA THR A 153 -30.32 -8.47 -0.40
C THR A 153 -30.38 -8.07 -1.88
N GLN A 154 -29.65 -7.02 -2.25
CA GLN A 154 -29.54 -6.47 -3.59
C GLN A 154 -28.06 -6.10 -3.86
N PRO A 155 -27.17 -7.11 -4.04
CA PRO A 155 -25.75 -6.85 -4.25
C PRO A 155 -25.50 -6.09 -5.56
N PRO A 156 -24.33 -5.43 -5.71
CA PRO A 156 -24.02 -4.73 -6.94
C PRO A 156 -23.90 -5.70 -8.11
N LEU A 157 -24.01 -5.18 -9.33
CA LEU A 157 -23.80 -5.98 -10.55
C LEU A 157 -22.32 -6.13 -10.92
N TYR A 158 -21.44 -5.45 -10.19
CA TYR A 158 -20.02 -5.33 -10.52
C TYR A 158 -19.17 -5.65 -9.29
N THR A 159 -18.09 -6.39 -9.51
CA THR A 159 -17.11 -6.73 -8.48
C THR A 159 -15.80 -6.06 -8.81
N ILE A 160 -15.27 -5.30 -7.87
CA ILE A 160 -13.95 -4.68 -7.97
C ILE A 160 -12.93 -5.66 -7.44
N LYS A 161 -11.78 -5.76 -8.11
CA LYS A 161 -10.65 -6.58 -7.69
C LYS A 161 -9.33 -5.91 -8.06
N ALA A 162 -8.25 -6.33 -7.43
CA ALA A 162 -6.92 -6.00 -7.93
C ALA A 162 -6.53 -6.98 -9.04
N GLN A 163 -5.67 -6.55 -9.97
CA GLN A 163 -5.12 -7.38 -11.03
C GLN A 163 -4.39 -8.60 -10.49
N ASN A 164 -3.70 -8.43 -9.36
CA ASN A 164 -2.95 -9.48 -8.69
C ASN A 164 -3.53 -9.73 -7.29
N ASP A 165 -3.66 -11.02 -6.94
CA ASP A 165 -4.04 -11.42 -5.58
C ASP A 165 -2.94 -11.14 -4.54
N ARG A 166 -1.74 -10.84 -5.01
CA ARG A 166 -0.54 -10.55 -4.21
C ARG A 166 0.08 -9.24 -4.67
N TYR A 167 0.83 -8.60 -3.76
CA TYR A 167 1.62 -7.44 -4.13
C TYR A 167 2.72 -7.82 -5.14
N SER A 168 2.86 -7.01 -6.18
CA SER A 168 4.07 -6.92 -6.99
C SER A 168 5.20 -6.28 -6.20
N PHE A 169 6.38 -6.35 -6.79
CA PHE A 169 7.65 -5.96 -6.20
C PHE A 169 7.75 -4.46 -5.83
N ASP A 170 6.97 -3.62 -6.50
CA ASP A 170 6.78 -2.19 -6.24
C ASP A 170 5.74 -1.87 -5.13
N GLY A 171 5.17 -2.90 -4.48
CA GLY A 171 4.12 -2.71 -3.47
C GLY A 171 2.75 -2.38 -4.05
N SER A 172 2.57 -2.47 -5.38
CA SER A 172 1.27 -2.43 -6.05
C SER A 172 0.63 -3.82 -6.03
N ARG A 173 -0.69 -3.97 -6.17
CA ARG A 173 -1.36 -5.22 -6.56
C ARG A 173 -1.76 -5.17 -8.04
N GLY A 174 -1.09 -4.30 -8.79
CA GLY A 174 -1.41 -3.96 -10.16
C GLY A 174 -2.68 -3.14 -10.25
N LYS A 175 -3.28 -3.18 -11.44
CA LYS A 175 -4.44 -2.36 -11.78
C LYS A 175 -5.65 -2.67 -10.90
N LEU A 176 -6.41 -1.64 -10.57
CA LEU A 176 -7.77 -1.82 -10.11
C LEU A 176 -8.63 -2.25 -11.30
N LEU A 177 -9.30 -3.38 -11.16
CA LEU A 177 -10.13 -4.01 -12.19
C LEU A 177 -11.57 -4.10 -11.72
N VAL A 178 -12.49 -4.21 -12.68
CA VAL A 178 -13.89 -4.52 -12.43
C VAL A 178 -14.41 -5.60 -13.38
N ASP A 179 -15.24 -6.48 -12.83
CA ASP A 179 -15.95 -7.53 -13.56
C ASP A 179 -17.47 -7.37 -13.44
N TYR A 180 -18.18 -7.60 -14.55
CA TYR A 180 -19.62 -7.80 -14.52
C TYR A 180 -19.98 -9.15 -13.87
N THR A 181 -20.63 -9.08 -12.72
CA THR A 181 -20.94 -10.21 -11.82
C THR A 181 -22.40 -10.14 -11.35
N PRO A 182 -23.39 -10.29 -12.25
CA PRO A 182 -24.80 -9.99 -11.96
C PRO A 182 -25.49 -10.95 -10.98
N ASN A 183 -24.89 -12.09 -10.67
CA ASN A 183 -25.50 -13.16 -9.85
C ASN A 183 -24.85 -13.28 -8.46
N LEU A 184 -24.37 -12.18 -7.90
CA LEU A 184 -23.83 -12.18 -6.54
C LEU A 184 -24.92 -12.53 -5.51
N THR A 185 -24.52 -13.27 -4.48
CA THR A 185 -25.38 -13.66 -3.35
C THR A 185 -25.01 -12.96 -2.04
N SER A 186 -23.93 -12.17 -2.06
CA SER A 186 -23.43 -11.38 -0.93
C SER A 186 -22.74 -10.12 -1.45
N LEU A 187 -22.50 -9.14 -0.57
CA LEU A 187 -21.76 -7.95 -0.92
C LEU A 187 -20.29 -8.31 -1.20
N PRO A 188 -19.73 -7.88 -2.34
CA PRO A 188 -18.32 -8.07 -2.63
C PRO A 188 -17.46 -7.13 -1.77
N THR A 189 -16.14 -7.22 -1.90
CA THR A 189 -15.22 -6.27 -1.28
C THR A 189 -15.47 -4.85 -1.81
N PRO A 190 -15.76 -3.86 -0.96
CA PRO A 190 -15.93 -2.47 -1.39
C PRO A 190 -14.60 -1.75 -1.55
N ILE A 191 -14.66 -0.61 -2.23
CA ILE A 191 -13.69 0.46 -2.04
C ILE A 191 -14.11 1.30 -0.82
N GLN A 192 -13.17 1.81 -0.04
CA GLN A 192 -13.45 2.61 1.15
C GLN A 192 -13.15 4.09 0.93
N ILE A 193 -14.10 4.95 1.29
CA ILE A 193 -14.02 6.41 1.16
C ILE A 193 -13.95 7.05 2.55
N PRO A 194 -13.02 7.98 2.83
CA PRO A 194 -12.96 8.69 4.11
C PRO A 194 -14.15 9.64 4.33
N GLN A 195 -14.73 9.64 5.54
CA GLN A 195 -15.97 10.35 5.86
C GLN A 195 -15.84 11.42 6.96
N ASN A 196 -15.24 11.09 8.12
CA ASN A 196 -15.30 11.94 9.34
C ASN A 196 -13.96 12.56 9.78
N GLN A 197 -12.85 12.30 9.07
CA GLN A 197 -11.54 12.87 9.35
C GLN A 197 -11.10 13.80 8.22
N LEU A 198 -11.82 14.91 8.02
CA LEU A 198 -11.55 15.87 6.95
C LEU A 198 -11.46 17.30 7.53
N PRO A 199 -10.44 18.10 7.19
CA PRO A 199 -9.38 17.83 6.21
C PRO A 199 -8.28 16.93 6.81
N VAL A 200 -7.92 15.85 6.10
CA VAL A 200 -6.64 15.19 6.37
C VAL A 200 -5.59 16.16 5.84
N THR A 201 -4.86 16.84 6.74
CA THR A 201 -3.59 17.44 6.35
C THR A 201 -2.76 16.31 5.76
N ALA A 202 -2.51 16.33 4.46
CA ALA A 202 -1.60 15.37 3.87
C ALA A 202 -0.22 15.62 4.52
N THR A 203 0.16 14.80 5.50
CA THR A 203 1.58 14.44 5.60
C THR A 203 1.93 13.93 4.21
N GLN A 204 2.91 14.56 3.58
CA GLN A 204 3.46 14.07 2.32
C GLN A 204 3.67 12.57 2.53
N PRO A 205 3.03 11.68 1.74
CA PRO A 205 3.18 10.26 1.96
C PRO A 205 4.67 9.98 1.96
N PRO A 206 5.18 9.23 2.95
CA PRO A 206 6.58 8.86 3.00
C PRO A 206 6.95 8.31 1.61
N PRO A 207 8.10 8.72 1.04
CA PRO A 207 8.45 8.36 -0.33
C PRO A 207 8.32 6.85 -0.48
N ALA A 208 7.57 6.39 -1.49
CA ALA A 208 7.42 4.97 -1.74
C ALA A 208 8.81 4.34 -1.84
N LEU A 209 9.04 3.21 -1.16
CA LEU A 209 10.31 2.53 -1.30
C LEU A 209 10.27 1.77 -2.63
N GLU A 210 10.94 2.32 -3.63
CA GLU A 210 11.05 1.71 -4.94
C GLU A 210 12.14 0.65 -4.93
N CYS A 211 11.74 -0.61 -5.03
CA CYS A 211 12.66 -1.70 -5.28
C CYS A 211 12.75 -1.93 -6.79
N SER A 212 13.96 -2.10 -7.34
CA SER A 212 14.21 -2.14 -8.78
C SER A 212 14.67 -3.51 -9.32
N SER A 213 15.26 -4.35 -8.47
CA SER A 213 15.69 -5.70 -8.85
C SER A 213 15.76 -6.64 -7.66
N HIS A 214 15.73 -7.95 -7.92
CA HIS A 214 15.91 -8.96 -6.89
C HIS A 214 16.92 -10.01 -7.33
N THR A 215 17.64 -10.56 -6.35
CA THR A 215 18.56 -11.68 -6.54
C THR A 215 18.22 -12.76 -5.52
N SER A 216 18.03 -13.99 -5.99
CA SER A 216 17.86 -15.16 -5.12
C SER A 216 19.22 -15.79 -4.82
N GLY A 217 19.38 -16.38 -3.65
CA GLY A 217 20.65 -16.97 -3.24
C GLY A 217 20.55 -17.67 -1.89
N GLN A 218 21.71 -18.05 -1.37
CA GLN A 218 21.85 -18.59 -0.03
C GLN A 218 22.71 -17.66 0.83
N ILE A 219 22.34 -17.50 2.09
CA ILE A 219 23.15 -16.74 3.05
C ILE A 219 24.09 -17.71 3.77
N ILE A 220 25.38 -17.35 3.80
CA ILE A 220 26.44 -18.08 4.50
C ILE A 220 26.94 -17.22 5.65
N PHE A 221 27.14 -17.84 6.80
CA PHE A 221 27.81 -17.22 7.92
C PHE A 221 29.17 -17.87 8.15
N ASN A 222 30.18 -17.04 8.42
CA ASN A 222 31.56 -17.45 8.64
C ASN A 222 32.13 -16.76 9.88
N ASN A 223 32.30 -17.55 10.94
CA ASN A 223 32.91 -17.10 12.20
C ASN A 223 34.33 -17.65 12.41
N GLN A 224 35.00 -18.13 11.36
CA GLN A 224 36.37 -18.65 11.46
C GLN A 224 37.40 -17.62 11.98
N THR A 225 36.97 -16.38 12.18
CA THR A 225 37.70 -15.29 12.80
C THR A 225 37.66 -15.33 14.33
N SER A 226 36.70 -16.04 14.95
CA SER A 226 36.59 -16.26 16.41
C SER A 226 37.41 -17.45 16.90
N SER A 227 37.88 -17.37 18.15
CA SER A 227 38.62 -18.45 18.82
C SER A 227 37.74 -19.54 19.43
N ALA A 228 36.47 -19.27 19.79
CA ALA A 228 35.62 -20.28 20.42
C ALA A 228 34.58 -20.92 19.48
N ASN A 229 34.29 -20.32 18.32
CA ASN A 229 33.37 -20.87 17.34
C ASN A 229 33.89 -20.64 15.92
N GLN A 230 34.21 -21.74 15.21
CA GLN A 230 34.76 -21.68 13.85
C GLN A 230 33.76 -22.08 12.76
N TYR A 231 32.47 -21.92 13.04
CA TYR A 231 31.43 -22.28 12.08
C TYR A 231 31.60 -21.51 10.76
N LYS A 232 31.52 -22.25 9.65
CA LYS A 232 31.38 -21.70 8.30
C LYS A 232 30.38 -22.55 7.53
N GLY A 233 29.24 -21.96 7.18
CA GLY A 233 28.17 -22.69 6.49
C GLY A 233 26.89 -21.89 6.32
N PRO A 234 25.85 -22.52 5.75
CA PRO A 234 24.60 -21.86 5.45
C PRO A 234 23.74 -21.59 6.69
N ILE A 235 22.88 -20.58 6.60
CA ILE A 235 21.90 -20.27 7.63
C ILE A 235 20.50 -20.73 7.20
N ASN A 236 19.64 -21.04 8.17
CA ASN A 236 18.24 -21.40 7.92
C ASN A 236 17.31 -20.17 7.92
N GLY A 237 16.03 -20.40 7.61
CA GLY A 237 15.00 -19.34 7.56
C GLY A 237 14.67 -18.66 8.89
N LYS A 238 15.31 -19.08 9.99
CA LYS A 238 15.24 -18.43 11.31
C LYS A 238 16.54 -17.71 11.68
N TRP A 239 17.47 -17.56 10.74
CA TRP A 239 18.81 -16.99 10.99
C TRP A 239 19.67 -17.81 11.96
N GLU A 240 19.55 -19.14 11.91
CA GLU A 240 20.36 -20.06 12.72
C GLU A 240 21.43 -20.76 11.87
N ALA A 241 22.61 -20.99 12.44
CA ALA A 241 23.71 -21.71 11.81
C ALA A 241 23.40 -23.22 11.66
N GLN A 242 23.29 -23.72 10.43
CA GLN A 242 22.88 -25.11 10.16
C GLN A 242 23.66 -25.70 8.98
N ALA A 243 24.56 -26.65 9.24
CA ALA A 243 25.62 -27.08 8.31
C ALA A 243 25.18 -27.71 6.97
N ASP A 244 23.92 -28.13 6.83
CA ASP A 244 23.39 -28.82 5.63
C ASP A 244 22.10 -28.18 5.09
N GLU A 245 21.83 -26.93 5.46
CA GLU A 245 20.61 -26.24 5.06
C GLU A 245 20.69 -25.75 3.59
N THR A 246 19.53 -25.74 2.91
CA THR A 246 19.40 -25.28 1.51
C THR A 246 18.44 -24.10 1.37
N THR A 247 18.03 -23.50 2.49
CA THR A 247 17.13 -22.35 2.54
C THR A 247 17.63 -21.27 1.60
N LYS A 248 16.70 -20.78 0.78
CA LYS A 248 16.92 -19.71 -0.17
C LYS A 248 16.37 -18.40 0.37
N PHE A 249 17.08 -17.33 0.06
CA PHE A 249 16.78 -15.96 0.42
C PHE A 249 16.70 -15.12 -0.85
N VAL A 250 15.92 -14.04 -0.79
CA VAL A 250 15.85 -13.03 -1.84
C VAL A 250 16.39 -11.73 -1.27
N PHE A 251 17.38 -11.13 -1.95
CA PHE A 251 17.79 -9.75 -1.73
C PHE A 251 17.10 -8.85 -2.74
N GLU A 252 16.32 -7.89 -2.28
CA GLU A 252 15.64 -6.89 -3.11
C GLU A 252 16.42 -5.58 -3.05
N GLU A 253 16.90 -5.06 -4.18
CA GLU A 253 17.59 -3.77 -4.26
C GLU A 253 16.56 -2.64 -4.27
N CYS A 254 16.61 -1.77 -3.26
CA CYS A 254 15.65 -0.71 -3.05
C CYS A 254 16.30 0.68 -2.92
N ASP A 255 15.60 1.70 -3.41
CA ASP A 255 16.05 3.09 -3.38
C ASP A 255 15.64 3.78 -2.09
N TYR A 256 16.59 3.84 -1.15
CA TYR A 256 16.45 4.60 0.09
C TYR A 256 16.96 6.04 -0.03
N SER A 257 17.25 6.57 -1.23
CA SER A 257 17.89 7.88 -1.41
C SER A 257 17.11 9.04 -0.81
N ALA A 258 15.78 8.95 -0.74
CA ALA A 258 14.93 9.93 -0.08
C ALA A 258 15.13 9.98 1.44
N ALA A 259 15.54 8.86 2.03
CA ALA A 259 15.96 8.76 3.43
C ALA A 259 17.48 9.01 3.60
N GLY A 260 18.26 9.19 2.53
CA GLY A 260 19.69 9.49 2.58
C GLY A 260 20.66 8.37 2.21
N PRO A 261 20.40 7.07 2.46
CA PRO A 261 21.23 5.99 1.92
C PRO A 261 21.28 6.03 0.40
N LYS A 262 22.47 5.99 -0.19
CA LYS A 262 22.66 6.00 -1.64
C LYS A 262 23.43 4.78 -2.07
N ASN A 263 22.88 4.04 -3.02
CA ASN A 263 23.59 2.98 -3.71
C ASN A 263 24.85 3.56 -4.37
N ASP A 264 25.92 2.78 -4.36
CA ASP A 264 27.11 3.04 -5.14
C ASP A 264 27.42 1.84 -6.05
N ASN A 265 28.49 1.91 -6.84
CA ASN A 265 28.82 0.86 -7.81
C ASN A 265 29.14 -0.51 -7.15
N ASN A 266 29.46 -0.52 -5.86
CA ASN A 266 29.98 -1.68 -5.14
C ASN A 266 29.04 -2.15 -4.03
N ALA A 267 28.07 -1.34 -3.62
CA ALA A 267 27.11 -1.70 -2.60
C ALA A 267 25.70 -1.18 -2.88
N VAL A 268 24.73 -2.02 -2.59
CA VAL A 268 23.30 -1.74 -2.75
C VAL A 268 22.57 -1.91 -1.42
N TYR A 269 21.60 -1.06 -1.18
CA TYR A 269 20.68 -1.13 -0.04
C TYR A 269 19.39 -1.82 -0.46
N GLY A 270 18.71 -2.45 0.49
CA GLY A 270 17.61 -3.33 0.10
C GLY A 270 16.77 -3.89 1.22
N ARG A 271 16.21 -5.06 0.94
CA ARG A 271 15.49 -5.92 1.89
C ARG A 271 15.95 -7.35 1.69
N ILE A 272 15.94 -8.15 2.75
CA ILE A 272 16.23 -9.58 2.69
C ILE A 272 14.96 -10.34 3.05
N ARG A 273 14.62 -11.37 2.27
CA ARG A 273 13.36 -12.11 2.39
C ARG A 273 13.58 -13.63 2.32
N PRO A 274 12.68 -14.44 2.90
CA PRO A 274 12.60 -15.86 2.56
C PRO A 274 12.25 -16.04 1.08
N ALA A 275 12.91 -16.96 0.38
CA ALA A 275 12.57 -17.26 -1.02
C ALA A 275 11.44 -18.28 -1.16
N THR A 276 11.07 -18.97 -0.08
CA THR A 276 9.82 -19.71 -0.04
C THR A 276 8.71 -18.69 0.05
N ASP A 277 7.96 -18.50 -1.04
CA ASP A 277 6.68 -17.80 -1.03
C ASP A 277 5.87 -18.30 0.18
N LEU A 278 5.83 -17.53 1.26
CA LEU A 278 5.02 -17.90 2.43
C LEU A 278 3.57 -17.79 1.98
N GLN A 279 2.91 -18.94 1.95
CA GLN A 279 1.56 -19.17 1.43
C GLN A 279 0.46 -18.34 2.13
N ASP A 280 0.80 -17.55 3.15
CA ASP A 280 -0.13 -16.95 4.10
C ASP A 280 -0.12 -15.40 4.09
N SER A 281 -0.11 -14.79 2.90
CA SER A 281 -0.60 -13.42 2.67
C SER A 281 0.13 -12.27 3.37
N LYS A 282 1.33 -12.47 3.93
CA LYS A 282 2.13 -11.39 4.54
C LYS A 282 3.46 -11.23 3.80
N PHE A 283 3.68 -10.05 3.24
CA PHE A 283 4.93 -9.62 2.63
C PHE A 283 5.96 -9.44 3.76
N GLN A 284 6.78 -10.47 4.02
CA GLN A 284 7.71 -10.47 5.14
C GLN A 284 9.16 -10.24 4.73
N CYS A 285 9.87 -9.49 5.55
CA CYS A 285 11.28 -9.17 5.44
C CYS A 285 11.98 -9.44 6.75
N TYR A 286 13.27 -9.73 6.65
CA TYR A 286 14.13 -9.90 7.81
C TYR A 286 14.56 -8.53 8.34
N GLU A 287 14.15 -8.23 9.57
CA GLU A 287 14.46 -6.98 10.27
C GLU A 287 15.18 -7.26 11.58
N LEU A 288 15.95 -6.27 12.07
CA LEU A 288 16.53 -6.36 13.40
C LEU A 288 15.45 -6.08 14.45
N THR A 289 15.34 -6.97 15.42
CA THR A 289 14.41 -6.89 16.56
C THR A 289 14.55 -5.59 17.39
N SER A 290 15.69 -4.91 17.34
CA SER A 290 15.94 -3.63 18.00
C SER A 290 17.19 -2.94 17.42
N THR A 291 17.33 -1.65 17.71
CA THR A 291 18.50 -0.81 17.41
C THR A 291 19.34 -0.48 18.64
N ASN A 292 19.11 -1.18 19.75
CA ASN A 292 19.81 -0.93 21.00
C ASN A 292 21.27 -1.42 20.91
N TYR A 293 22.17 -0.57 21.40
CA TYR A 293 23.62 -0.77 21.42
C TYR A 293 24.06 -1.70 22.56
N ASP A 294 23.26 -1.89 23.61
CA ASP A 294 23.69 -2.63 24.81
C ASP A 294 23.68 -4.16 24.66
N TRP A 295 23.14 -4.70 23.56
CA TRP A 295 22.90 -6.14 23.38
C TRP A 295 22.95 -6.58 21.90
N VAL A 296 22.99 -7.90 21.69
CA VAL A 296 22.86 -8.49 20.34
C VAL A 296 21.40 -8.55 19.94
N ASN A 297 21.09 -7.92 18.82
CA ASN A 297 19.77 -7.88 18.22
C ASN A 297 19.59 -9.12 17.32
N GLY A 298 18.52 -9.88 17.54
CA GLY A 298 18.12 -10.97 16.65
C GLY A 298 17.54 -10.44 15.35
N VAL A 299 17.46 -11.31 14.35
CA VAL A 299 16.75 -11.06 13.09
C VAL A 299 15.42 -11.80 13.10
N GLU A 300 14.33 -11.11 12.81
CA GLU A 300 12.99 -11.72 12.75
C GLU A 300 12.26 -11.36 11.46
N LEU A 301 11.21 -12.12 11.15
CA LEU A 301 10.32 -11.83 10.04
C LEU A 301 9.24 -10.85 10.47
N ASP A 302 9.29 -9.63 9.96
CA ASP A 302 8.21 -8.64 10.09
C ASP A 302 7.65 -8.26 8.72
N GLY A 303 6.52 -7.55 8.69
CA GLY A 303 5.94 -7.01 7.47
C GLY A 303 6.84 -5.95 6.87
N CYS A 304 7.27 -6.11 5.61
CA CYS A 304 8.19 -5.14 5.03
C CYS A 304 7.52 -3.76 4.88
N GLY A 305 8.21 -2.69 5.26
CA GLY A 305 7.71 -1.32 5.08
C GLY A 305 7.69 -0.89 3.62
N TYR A 306 6.53 -0.52 3.09
CA TYR A 306 6.31 -0.09 1.68
C TYR A 306 6.76 1.35 1.36
N SER A 307 7.20 2.09 2.38
CA SER A 307 7.62 3.48 2.26
C SER A 307 8.91 3.69 3.00
N THR A 308 9.77 4.54 2.45
CA THR A 308 10.93 5.06 3.18
C THR A 308 10.48 6.06 4.24
N PHE A 309 11.05 5.94 5.43
CA PHE A 309 10.80 6.93 6.47
C PHE A 309 11.30 8.31 6.03
N ASN A 310 10.46 9.33 6.19
CA ASN A 310 10.86 10.71 5.99
C ASN A 310 11.38 11.28 7.31
N PHE A 311 12.69 11.50 7.41
CA PHE A 311 13.32 12.07 8.62
C PHE A 311 12.79 13.45 9.01
N ALA A 312 12.05 14.14 8.12
CA ALA A 312 11.36 15.37 8.49
C ALA A 312 10.17 15.15 9.44
N ASP A 313 9.56 13.96 9.42
CA ASP A 313 8.35 13.65 10.18
C ASP A 313 8.66 13.13 11.60
N ASP A 314 9.77 12.42 11.79
CA ASP A 314 10.31 12.11 13.13
C ASP A 314 11.87 11.99 13.08
N PRO A 315 12.60 13.08 13.38
CA PRO A 315 14.05 13.14 13.20
C PRO A 315 14.85 12.25 14.17
N ASP A 316 14.20 11.75 15.23
CA ASP A 316 14.83 10.98 16.29
C ASP A 316 14.76 9.46 16.03
N GLN A 317 13.92 9.01 15.09
CA GLN A 317 13.81 7.60 14.74
C GLN A 317 14.93 7.17 13.77
N PRO A 318 15.77 6.17 14.12
CA PRO A 318 16.77 5.64 13.22
C PRO A 318 16.15 4.70 12.17
N LEU A 319 16.70 4.73 10.95
CA LEU A 319 16.40 3.77 9.89
C LEU A 319 17.52 2.74 9.83
N VAL A 320 17.19 1.44 9.89
CA VAL A 320 18.16 0.36 9.69
C VAL A 320 17.86 -0.39 8.42
N VAL A 321 18.86 -0.50 7.54
CA VAL A 321 18.71 -1.09 6.21
C VAL A 321 19.81 -2.11 5.95
N PRO A 322 19.50 -3.31 5.42
CA PRO A 322 20.51 -4.23 4.96
C PRO A 322 21.22 -3.66 3.71
N ARG A 323 22.54 -3.76 3.72
CA ARG A 323 23.46 -3.38 2.65
C ARG A 323 24.16 -4.64 2.15
N TRP A 324 24.16 -4.85 0.85
CA TRP A 324 24.91 -5.92 0.20
C TRP A 324 26.07 -5.33 -0.60
N ASN A 325 27.29 -5.69 -0.23
CA ASN A 325 28.51 -5.39 -0.97
C ASN A 325 28.70 -6.41 -2.09
N LYS A 326 28.54 -5.99 -3.34
CA LYS A 326 28.63 -6.84 -4.54
C LYS A 326 30.05 -7.30 -4.89
N ILE A 327 31.08 -6.78 -4.22
CA ILE A 327 32.48 -7.22 -4.42
C ILE A 327 32.84 -8.34 -3.45
N SER A 328 32.48 -8.20 -2.18
CA SER A 328 32.83 -9.16 -1.12
C SER A 328 31.70 -10.11 -0.76
N ASP A 329 30.54 -9.95 -1.41
CA ASP A 329 29.26 -10.58 -1.10
C ASP A 329 28.75 -10.35 0.33
N ALA A 330 29.34 -9.39 1.06
CA ALA A 330 29.02 -9.17 2.47
C ALA A 330 27.64 -8.53 2.65
N ILE A 331 26.86 -9.04 3.59
CA ILE A 331 25.64 -8.41 4.09
C ILE A 331 25.93 -7.76 5.43
N GLU A 332 25.54 -6.50 5.58
CA GLU A 332 25.64 -5.71 6.80
C GLU A 332 24.34 -4.96 7.04
N TRP A 333 23.90 -4.79 8.29
CA TRP A 333 22.83 -3.83 8.61
C TRP A 333 23.45 -2.48 8.91
N VAL A 334 22.97 -1.43 8.26
CA VAL A 334 23.51 -0.08 8.40
C VAL A 334 22.44 0.82 9.00
N ILE A 335 22.81 1.62 10.00
CA ILE A 335 21.92 2.54 10.69
C ILE A 335 22.12 3.97 10.18
N PHE A 336 21.02 4.63 9.86
CA PHE A 336 20.96 5.99 9.38
C PHE A 336 20.07 6.83 10.30
N GLN A 337 20.49 8.06 10.55
CA GLN A 337 19.66 9.08 11.20
C GLN A 337 19.81 10.40 10.45
N ASN A 338 18.68 11.01 10.10
CA ASN A 338 18.62 12.26 9.36
C ASN A 338 19.50 12.23 8.08
N GLY A 339 19.40 11.14 7.33
CA GLY A 339 20.17 10.88 6.10
C GLY A 339 21.68 10.71 6.26
N THR A 340 22.18 10.66 7.49
CA THR A 340 23.59 10.40 7.79
C THR A 340 23.75 8.96 8.27
N GLN A 341 24.70 8.23 7.69
CA GLN A 341 25.10 6.93 8.22
C GLN A 341 25.76 7.14 9.59
N LEU A 342 25.20 6.51 10.62
CA LEU A 342 25.75 6.57 11.97
C LEU A 342 26.75 5.43 12.19
N ASP A 343 26.34 4.20 11.84
CA ASP A 343 27.09 2.99 12.14
C ASP A 343 26.62 1.79 11.29
N HIS A 344 27.21 0.62 11.53
CA HIS A 344 26.84 -0.67 10.97
C HIS A 344 26.88 -1.74 12.06
N ALA A 345 26.07 -2.78 11.87
CA ALA A 345 25.97 -3.88 12.82
C ALA A 345 26.94 -5.01 12.45
N TYR A 346 27.56 -5.60 13.47
CA TYR A 346 28.49 -6.71 13.35
C TYR A 346 27.81 -8.02 13.73
N ALA A 347 28.06 -9.07 12.94
CA ALA A 347 27.44 -10.37 13.13
C ALA A 347 28.20 -11.23 14.14
N TYR A 348 27.46 -11.88 15.04
CA TYR A 348 27.97 -12.80 16.06
C TYR A 348 27.02 -13.98 16.23
N THR A 349 27.53 -15.13 16.68
CA THR A 349 26.64 -16.21 17.14
C THR A 349 26.23 -15.96 18.58
N GLN A 350 25.03 -16.41 18.95
CA GLN A 350 24.55 -16.32 20.33
C GLN A 350 25.48 -17.09 21.31
N LEU A 351 26.07 -18.20 20.88
CA LEU A 351 27.02 -18.97 21.71
C LEU A 351 28.27 -18.18 22.09
N ASP A 352 28.83 -17.40 21.15
CA ASP A 352 30.02 -16.59 21.41
C ASP A 352 29.71 -15.58 22.52
N PHE A 353 28.55 -14.93 22.43
CA PHE A 353 28.17 -13.79 23.26
C PHE A 353 27.98 -14.13 24.75
N ASP A 354 27.28 -15.23 25.05
CA ASP A 354 27.07 -15.68 26.43
C ASP A 354 28.37 -16.16 27.10
N THR A 355 29.18 -16.90 26.35
CA THR A 355 30.33 -17.62 26.91
C THR A 355 31.61 -16.77 26.93
N GLU A 356 31.78 -15.88 25.96
CA GLU A 356 33.00 -15.09 25.78
C GLU A 356 32.85 -13.62 26.24
N PHE A 357 31.65 -13.04 26.17
CA PHE A 357 31.45 -11.59 26.40
C PHE A 357 30.71 -11.26 27.69
N GLY A 358 29.96 -12.21 28.28
CA GLY A 358 29.31 -12.05 29.58
C GLY A 358 28.16 -11.03 29.59
N VAL A 359 27.51 -10.82 28.45
CA VAL A 359 26.39 -9.88 28.26
C VAL A 359 25.08 -10.66 28.16
N THR A 360 24.01 -10.15 28.77
CA THR A 360 22.69 -10.81 28.80
C THR A 360 21.95 -10.60 27.47
N GLN A 361 21.54 -11.68 26.81
CA GLN A 361 20.83 -11.66 25.52
C GLN A 361 19.31 -11.66 25.66
N TYR A 362 18.63 -11.27 24.57
CA TYR A 362 17.25 -11.69 24.30
C TYR A 362 17.28 -13.05 23.60
N VAL A 363 16.92 -14.11 24.32
CA VAL A 363 17.14 -15.50 23.87
C VAL A 363 16.15 -15.89 22.76
N TRP A 364 16.67 -16.38 21.63
CA TRP A 364 15.88 -17.08 20.60
C TRP A 364 16.35 -18.54 20.43
N ASP A 365 17.64 -18.80 20.15
CA ASP A 365 18.28 -20.14 20.12
C ASP A 365 19.82 -20.05 20.16
N ALA A 366 20.50 -21.03 20.75
CA ALA A 366 21.97 -21.07 20.87
C ALA A 366 22.72 -21.07 19.52
N HIS A 367 22.09 -21.48 18.42
CA HIS A 367 22.65 -21.42 17.07
C HIS A 367 22.28 -20.14 16.31
N GLY A 368 21.53 -19.23 16.93
CA GLY A 368 21.12 -17.98 16.34
C GLY A 368 22.31 -17.09 15.97
N ILE A 369 22.18 -16.40 14.84
CA ILE A 369 23.10 -15.35 14.42
C ILE A 369 22.40 -14.02 14.66
N GLY A 370 23.04 -13.16 15.44
CA GLY A 370 22.54 -11.84 15.76
C GLY A 370 23.54 -10.75 15.41
N PHE A 371 23.11 -9.50 15.57
CA PHE A 371 23.86 -8.32 15.16
C PHE A 371 23.96 -7.30 16.30
N ALA A 372 25.14 -6.77 16.54
CA ALA A 372 25.39 -5.72 17.52
C ALA A 372 25.95 -4.46 16.87
N PHE A 373 25.46 -3.30 17.31
CA PHE A 373 26.05 -2.00 16.98
C PHE A 373 27.14 -1.66 18.00
N VAL A 374 28.22 -1.01 17.58
CA VAL A 374 29.38 -0.76 18.44
C VAL A 374 29.64 0.73 18.56
N ASP A 375 29.59 1.22 19.79
CA ASP A 375 29.94 2.59 20.17
C ASP A 375 31.14 2.63 21.14
N ALA A 376 31.46 3.84 21.62
CA ALA A 376 32.57 4.06 22.54
C ALA A 376 32.38 3.39 23.92
N ASP A 377 31.14 3.19 24.34
CA ASP A 377 30.77 2.71 25.67
C ASP A 377 30.67 1.17 25.71
N ASN A 378 30.49 0.52 24.56
CA ASN A 378 30.39 -0.93 24.42
C ASN A 378 31.50 -1.56 23.54
N GLN A 379 32.58 -0.85 23.19
CA GLN A 379 33.70 -1.36 22.36
C GLN A 379 34.26 -2.72 22.78
N ASN A 380 34.06 -3.13 24.03
CA ASN A 380 34.40 -4.46 24.52
C ASN A 380 33.81 -5.60 23.64
N LEU A 381 32.71 -5.35 22.92
CA LEU A 381 32.13 -6.28 21.95
C LEU A 381 33.05 -6.55 20.74
N THR A 382 33.99 -5.66 20.43
CA THR A 382 34.97 -5.84 19.34
C THR A 382 36.27 -6.51 19.78
N LYS A 383 36.38 -6.95 21.05
CA LYS A 383 37.56 -7.71 21.52
C LYS A 383 37.79 -8.99 20.73
N TYR A 384 36.74 -9.53 20.14
CA TYR A 384 36.80 -10.68 19.27
C TYR A 384 36.39 -10.27 17.85
N PRO A 385 37.07 -10.82 16.83
CA PRO A 385 36.70 -10.56 15.45
C PRO A 385 35.24 -10.96 15.18
N PRO A 386 34.44 -10.09 14.54
CA PRO A 386 33.08 -10.44 14.16
C PRO A 386 33.07 -11.53 13.08
N GLY A 387 31.95 -12.24 12.99
CA GLY A 387 31.67 -13.13 11.88
C GLY A 387 31.31 -12.34 10.61
N LEU A 388 31.44 -13.00 9.47
CA LEU A 388 31.05 -12.47 8.17
C LEU A 388 29.79 -13.17 7.67
N VAL A 389 28.77 -12.38 7.33
CA VAL A 389 27.57 -12.86 6.63
C VAL A 389 27.72 -12.54 5.15
N THR A 390 27.60 -13.53 4.28
CA THR A 390 27.68 -13.34 2.83
C THR A 390 26.44 -13.84 2.11
N PHE A 391 26.06 -13.16 1.03
CA PHE A 391 24.99 -13.56 0.12
C PHE A 391 25.56 -14.21 -1.13
N ASN A 392 25.42 -15.53 -1.22
CA ASN A 392 25.83 -16.28 -2.39
C ASN A 392 24.66 -16.33 -3.38
N ALA A 393 24.67 -15.41 -4.33
CA ALA A 393 23.66 -15.35 -5.40
C ALA A 393 23.63 -16.63 -6.22
N ASP A 394 22.43 -17.07 -6.59
CA ASP A 394 22.24 -18.18 -7.52
C ASP A 394 22.69 -17.74 -8.92
N SER A 395 23.57 -18.54 -9.52
CA SER A 395 24.17 -18.31 -10.84
C SER A 395 23.26 -18.68 -12.00
#